data_AF-A0A166A359-F1
#
_entry.id   AF-A0A166A359-F1
#
_cell.length_a   1.000
_cell.length_b   1.000
_cell.length_c   1.000
_cell.angle_alpha   90.00
_cell.angle_beta   90.00
_cell.angle_gamma   90.00
#
_symmetry.space_group_name_H-M   'P 1'
#
loop_
_entity.id
_entity.type
_entity.pdbx_description
1 polymer ?
#
loop_
_entity_poly.entity_id
_entity_poly.type
_entity_poly.pdbx_seq_one_letter_code
_entity_poly.pdbx_strand_id
1 'polypeptide(L)'
;MSLPPQPGAAPSPASKKWKYLENPTAPEWLRGRLDVRPYPNLGDFAVLSIDPVASVGHLDRVARQAASLLPIRKYVVLLTGLPVDSKPTHPYRVYFVRKGVPEPRLRGYDSAESCIAILPDTHWVAAREPLRPAHPLPWENCY
;
A
#
# COMPACT_ATOMS: atom_id res chain seq x y z
N MET A 1 -20.55 -48.06 9.81
CA MET A 1 -19.36 -47.81 8.96
C MET A 1 -18.83 -46.43 9.31
N SER A 2 -17.72 -46.35 10.04
CA SER A 2 -17.14 -45.08 10.48
C SER A 2 -15.91 -44.76 9.64
N LEU A 3 -15.84 -43.55 9.09
CA LEU A 3 -14.70 -43.06 8.30
C LEU A 3 -13.42 -43.01 9.14
N PRO A 4 -12.25 -43.33 8.56
CA PRO A 4 -10.99 -43.25 9.28
C PRO A 4 -10.62 -41.79 9.60
N PRO A 5 -9.89 -41.56 10.72
CA PRO A 5 -9.45 -40.22 11.10
C PRO A 5 -8.45 -39.66 10.08
N GLN A 6 -8.67 -38.41 9.67
CA GLN A 6 -7.76 -37.66 8.80
C GLN A 6 -6.40 -37.45 9.50
N PRO A 7 -5.26 -37.61 8.81
CA PRO A 7 -3.94 -37.39 9.38
C PRO A 7 -3.79 -35.93 9.84
N GLY A 8 -3.26 -35.77 11.05
CA GLY A 8 -3.12 -34.49 11.74
C GLY A 8 -2.49 -33.42 10.86
N ALA A 9 -3.19 -32.28 10.75
CA ALA A 9 -2.70 -31.09 10.07
C ALA A 9 -1.33 -30.71 10.65
N ALA A 10 -0.32 -30.59 9.77
CA ALA A 10 1.00 -30.11 10.15
C ALA A 10 0.87 -28.75 10.88
N PRO A 11 1.66 -28.50 11.94
CA PRO A 11 1.64 -27.22 12.62
C PRO A 11 1.94 -26.11 11.60
N SER A 12 1.07 -25.10 11.54
CA SER A 12 1.27 -23.94 10.68
C SER A 12 2.64 -23.33 10.97
N PRO A 13 3.45 -23.00 9.95
CA PRO A 13 4.77 -22.44 10.17
C PRO A 13 4.64 -21.16 11.02
N ALA A 14 5.49 -21.05 12.04
CA ALA A 14 5.50 -19.91 12.95
C ALA A 14 5.64 -18.62 12.13
N SER A 15 4.58 -17.81 12.09
CA SER A 15 4.58 -16.54 11.39
C SER A 15 5.63 -15.62 12.02
N LYS A 16 6.38 -14.92 11.17
CA LYS A 16 7.40 -13.95 11.59
C LYS A 16 6.74 -12.93 12.53
N LYS A 17 7.24 -12.78 13.75
CA LYS A 17 6.71 -11.83 14.74
C LYS A 17 7.05 -10.41 14.28
N TRP A 18 6.09 -9.71 13.68
CA TRP A 18 6.27 -8.33 13.24
C TRP A 18 6.12 -7.40 14.44
N LYS A 19 7.02 -6.41 14.57
CA LYS A 19 7.18 -5.53 15.75
C LYS A 19 5.89 -4.79 16.19
N TYR A 20 4.90 -4.64 15.30
CA TYR A 20 3.62 -3.95 15.56
C TYR A 20 2.39 -4.87 15.42
N LEU A 21 2.58 -6.19 15.27
CA LEU A 21 1.52 -7.19 15.27
C LEU A 21 1.70 -8.02 16.54
N GLU A 22 1.21 -7.49 17.66
CA GLU A 22 1.33 -8.13 18.97
C GLU A 22 0.58 -9.47 19.02
N ASN A 23 -0.44 -9.65 18.18
CA ASN A 23 -1.17 -10.90 18.03
C ASN A 23 -1.52 -11.18 16.55
N PRO A 24 -0.65 -11.86 15.78
CA PRO A 24 -0.91 -12.21 14.38
C PRO A 24 -2.06 -13.21 14.19
N THR A 25 -2.65 -13.70 15.28
CA THR A 25 -3.78 -14.63 15.30
C THR A 25 -5.08 -14.01 15.82
N ALA A 26 -5.11 -12.71 16.15
CA ALA A 26 -6.33 -12.11 16.66
C ALA A 26 -7.41 -12.00 15.56
N PRO A 27 -8.69 -12.27 15.85
CA PRO A 27 -9.78 -12.26 14.87
C PRO A 27 -9.91 -10.95 14.09
N GLU A 28 -9.62 -9.82 14.74
CA GLU A 28 -9.64 -8.49 14.13
C GLU A 28 -8.54 -8.28 13.06
N TRP A 29 -7.46 -9.07 13.13
CA TRP A 29 -6.35 -9.08 12.17
C TRP A 29 -6.52 -10.21 11.13
N LEU A 30 -7.34 -11.22 11.41
CA LEU A 30 -7.68 -12.31 10.51
C LEU A 30 -8.88 -11.95 9.61
N ARG A 31 -8.75 -10.91 8.78
CA ARG A 31 -9.68 -10.74 7.64
C ARG A 31 -9.24 -11.61 6.47
N GLY A 32 -9.46 -12.92 6.61
CA GLY A 32 -9.32 -13.89 5.54
C GLY A 32 -8.77 -15.23 6.01
N ARG A 33 -9.05 -16.28 5.24
CA ARG A 33 -8.23 -17.50 5.27
C ARG A 33 -6.76 -17.08 5.10
N LEU A 34 -5.86 -17.78 5.80
CA LEU A 34 -4.39 -17.70 5.73
C LEU A 34 -3.83 -18.01 4.31
N ASP A 35 -4.44 -17.49 3.26
CA ASP A 35 -3.87 -17.47 1.94
C ASP A 35 -2.84 -16.34 1.97
N VAL A 36 -1.59 -16.68 2.23
CA VAL A 36 -0.46 -15.81 1.89
C VAL A 36 -0.50 -15.64 0.38
N ARG A 37 -1.30 -14.68 -0.08
CA ARG A 37 -1.35 -14.32 -1.49
C ARG A 37 0.01 -13.71 -1.81
N PRO A 38 0.65 -14.09 -2.93
CA PRO A 38 1.92 -13.49 -3.34
C PRO A 38 1.75 -12.02 -3.78
N TYR A 39 0.57 -11.45 -3.63
CA TYR A 39 0.22 -10.09 -3.99
C TYR A 39 -0.51 -9.39 -2.83
N PRO A 40 -0.24 -8.09 -2.61
CA PRO A 40 -0.98 -7.23 -1.70
C PRO A 40 -2.50 -7.27 -1.92
N ASN A 41 -3.25 -7.24 -0.83
CA ASN A 41 -4.70 -7.06 -0.81
C ASN A 41 -5.08 -5.58 -0.98
N LEU A 42 -6.37 -5.34 -1.22
CA LEU A 42 -6.93 -3.99 -1.17
C LEU A 42 -6.76 -3.41 0.25
N GLY A 43 -6.18 -2.22 0.33
CA GLY A 43 -5.90 -1.54 1.60
C GLY A 43 -4.56 -1.92 2.23
N ASP A 44 -3.74 -2.76 1.59
CA ASP A 44 -2.39 -3.04 2.08
C ASP A 44 -1.44 -1.88 1.80
N PHE A 45 -0.50 -1.69 2.73
CA PHE A 45 0.62 -0.80 2.54
C PHE A 45 1.77 -1.54 1.85
N ALA A 46 2.43 -0.84 0.92
CA ALA A 46 3.65 -1.31 0.29
C ALA A 46 4.73 -0.23 0.35
N VAL A 47 5.98 -0.67 0.17
CA VAL A 47 7.10 0.23 -0.08
C VAL A 47 7.50 0.08 -1.54
N LEU A 48 7.49 1.19 -2.29
CA LEU A 48 7.95 1.21 -3.67
C LEU A 48 9.04 2.26 -3.91
N SER A 49 9.72 2.11 -5.04
CA SER A 49 10.63 3.10 -5.61
C SER A 49 10.23 3.35 -7.05
N ILE A 50 10.40 4.59 -7.49
CA ILE A 50 10.18 4.97 -8.89
C ILE A 50 11.53 4.92 -9.60
N ASP A 51 11.59 4.23 -10.73
CA ASP A 51 12.74 4.28 -11.63
C ASP A 51 12.60 5.54 -12.51
N PRO A 52 13.42 6.59 -12.27
CA PRO A 52 13.27 7.84 -13.00
C PRO A 52 13.62 7.68 -14.49
N VAL A 53 14.58 6.82 -14.83
CA VAL A 53 15.03 6.64 -16.22
C VAL A 53 14.00 5.83 -17.00
N ALA A 54 13.48 4.75 -16.42
CA ALA A 54 12.42 3.96 -17.05
C ALA A 54 11.15 4.80 -17.25
N SER A 55 10.81 5.68 -16.30
CA SER A 55 9.64 6.57 -16.39
C SER A 55 9.70 7.50 -17.61
N VAL A 56 10.90 7.92 -18.02
CA VAL A 56 11.13 8.76 -19.20
C VAL A 56 11.72 7.98 -20.39
N GLY A 57 11.65 6.64 -20.37
CA GLY A 57 12.28 5.79 -21.39
C GLY A 57 11.77 6.04 -22.81
N HIS A 58 10.55 6.56 -22.94
CA HIS A 58 9.90 6.93 -24.19
C HIS A 58 10.33 8.31 -24.73
N LEU A 59 11.10 9.09 -23.96
CA LEU A 59 11.58 10.41 -24.34
C LEU A 59 12.99 10.37 -24.93
N ASP A 60 13.51 11.55 -25.27
CA ASP A 60 14.83 11.71 -25.86
C ASP A 60 15.98 11.37 -24.88
N ARG A 61 17.20 11.46 -25.40
CA ARG A 61 18.41 11.17 -24.62
C ARG A 61 18.64 12.20 -23.50
N VAL A 62 18.29 13.46 -23.73
CA VAL A 62 18.51 14.55 -22.77
C VAL A 62 17.63 14.33 -21.55
N ALA A 63 16.35 13.97 -21.74
CA ALA A 63 15.42 13.65 -20.67
C ALA A 63 15.91 12.45 -19.83
N ARG A 64 16.37 11.37 -20.48
CA ARG A 64 16.92 10.19 -19.77
C ARG A 64 18.16 10.52 -18.94
N GLN A 65 19.05 11.38 -19.47
CA GLN A 65 20.25 11.82 -18.74
C GLN A 65 19.90 12.74 -17.56
N ALA A 66 18.93 13.64 -17.72
CA ALA A 66 18.43 14.45 -16.61
C ALA A 66 17.78 13.57 -15.52
N ALA A 67 16.97 12.58 -15.92
CA ALA A 67 16.31 11.66 -15.02
C ALA A 67 17.29 10.76 -14.25
N SER A 68 18.42 10.37 -14.86
CA SER A 68 19.44 9.55 -14.18
C SER A 68 20.14 10.28 -13.02
N LEU A 69 20.02 11.61 -12.95
CA LEU A 69 20.58 12.42 -11.86
C LEU A 69 19.61 12.52 -10.66
N LEU A 70 18.36 12.08 -10.82
CA LEU A 70 17.37 12.14 -9.75
C LEU A 70 17.64 11.06 -8.69
N PRO A 71 17.51 11.39 -7.39
CA PRO A 71 17.69 10.42 -6.34
C PRO A 71 16.54 9.40 -6.31
N ILE A 72 16.89 8.12 -6.25
CA ILE A 72 15.92 7.05 -6.03
C ILE A 72 15.49 7.08 -4.56
N ARG A 73 14.20 7.25 -4.32
CA ARG A 73 13.60 7.30 -2.97
C ARG A 73 12.63 6.14 -2.77
N LYS A 74 12.46 5.77 -1.51
CA LYS A 74 11.44 4.80 -1.08
C LYS A 74 10.22 5.56 -0.58
N TYR A 75 9.06 5.11 -1.00
CA TYR A 75 7.77 5.70 -0.63
C TYR A 75 6.89 4.62 -0.01
N VAL A 76 6.17 5.00 1.04
CA VAL A 76 5.07 4.18 1.56
C VAL A 76 3.83 4.52 0.76
N VAL A 77 3.12 3.49 0.30
CA VAL A 77 1.91 3.65 -0.49
C VAL A 77 0.80 2.76 0.04
N LEU A 78 -0.45 3.20 -0.13
CA LEU A 78 -1.65 2.38 0.08
C LEU A 78 -2.15 1.90 -1.29
N LEU A 79 -2.39 0.60 -1.41
CA LEU A 79 -2.80 -0.03 -2.67
C LEU A 79 -4.30 -0.31 -2.67
N THR A 80 -5.00 0.12 -3.73
CA THR A 80 -6.38 -0.32 -4.00
C THR A 80 -6.45 -1.22 -5.24
N GLY A 81 -5.43 -2.07 -5.38
CA GLY A 81 -5.26 -3.01 -6.48
C GLY A 81 -3.82 -2.96 -7.02
N LEU A 82 -3.49 -3.90 -7.89
CA LEU A 82 -2.22 -3.91 -8.63
C LEU A 82 -2.47 -4.14 -10.12
N PRO A 83 -1.58 -3.64 -11.00
CA PRO A 83 -1.57 -4.08 -12.39
C PRO A 83 -1.31 -5.59 -12.43
N VAL A 84 -2.17 -6.33 -13.13
CA VAL A 84 -2.02 -7.77 -13.36
C VAL A 84 -2.01 -7.99 -14.87
N ASP A 85 -0.96 -8.60 -15.39
CA ASP A 85 -0.76 -8.79 -16.83
C ASP A 85 -1.93 -9.53 -17.50
N SER A 86 -2.55 -10.48 -16.77
CA SER A 86 -3.70 -11.24 -17.27
C SER A 86 -5.01 -10.44 -17.30
N LYS A 87 -5.05 -9.24 -16.71
CA LYS A 87 -6.22 -8.37 -16.65
C LYS A 87 -5.82 -6.91 -16.92
N PRO A 88 -5.58 -6.54 -18.19
CA PRO A 88 -5.10 -5.21 -18.56
C PRO A 88 -6.08 -4.08 -18.21
N THR A 89 -7.36 -4.38 -18.03
CA THR A 89 -8.39 -3.41 -17.64
C THR A 89 -8.66 -3.37 -16.13
N HIS A 90 -7.89 -4.11 -15.31
CA HIS A 90 -8.09 -4.12 -13.87
C HIS A 90 -7.80 -2.72 -13.31
N PRO A 91 -8.79 -2.02 -12.72
CA PRO A 91 -8.53 -0.72 -12.13
C PRO A 91 -7.62 -0.90 -10.92
N TYR A 92 -6.52 -0.15 -10.87
CA TYR A 92 -5.66 -0.07 -9.70
C TYR A 92 -5.34 1.39 -9.41
N ARG A 93 -5.17 1.71 -8.12
CA ARG A 93 -4.68 3.02 -7.69
C ARG A 93 -3.64 2.81 -6.60
N VAL A 94 -2.66 3.69 -6.63
CA VAL A 94 -1.57 3.75 -5.66
C VAL A 94 -1.64 5.12 -5.01
N TYR A 95 -1.88 5.17 -3.71
CA TYR A 95 -1.95 6.41 -2.94
C TYR A 95 -0.65 6.59 -2.17
N PHE A 96 0.05 7.69 -2.39
CA PHE A 96 1.28 8.01 -1.65
C PHE A 96 0.94 8.47 -0.24
N VAL A 97 1.48 7.76 0.74
CA VAL A 97 1.20 8.03 2.15
C VAL A 97 2.17 9.08 2.68
N ARG A 98 1.63 10.09 3.36
CA ARG A 98 2.40 11.09 4.10
C ARG A 98 1.88 11.20 5.53
N LYS A 99 2.80 11.55 6.43
CA LYS A 99 2.46 11.90 7.81
C LYS A 99 2.25 13.41 7.92
N GLY A 100 1.18 13.81 8.59
CA GLY A 100 0.72 15.18 8.76
C GLY A 100 -0.13 15.67 7.58
N VAL A 101 -0.97 16.68 7.84
CA VAL A 101 -1.73 17.38 6.80
C VAL A 101 -0.74 17.95 5.79
N PRO A 102 -0.79 17.54 4.51
CA PRO A 102 0.22 17.99 3.57
C PRO A 102 0.05 19.46 3.23
N GLU A 103 1.11 20.23 3.45
CA GLU A 103 1.21 21.59 2.93
C GLU A 103 1.49 21.55 1.41
N PRO A 104 0.84 22.43 0.61
CA PRO A 104 1.19 22.62 -0.79
C PRO A 104 2.68 22.94 -0.95
N ARG A 105 3.42 22.08 -1.63
CA ARG A 105 4.85 22.22 -1.93
C ARG A 105 5.09 22.92 -3.26
N LEU A 106 4.13 22.87 -4.18
CA LEU A 106 4.22 23.41 -5.53
C LEU A 106 2.95 24.20 -5.84
N ARG A 107 3.03 25.52 -5.58
CA ARG A 107 1.94 26.46 -5.83
C ARG A 107 1.38 26.27 -7.25
N GLY A 108 0.08 26.00 -7.33
CA GLY A 108 -0.65 25.78 -8.60
C GLY A 108 -0.71 24.32 -9.07
N TYR A 109 0.03 23.40 -8.45
CA TYR A 109 0.01 21.97 -8.75
C TYR A 109 -0.51 21.13 -7.59
N ASP A 110 -0.29 21.57 -6.35
CA ASP A 110 -0.89 20.97 -5.17
C ASP A 110 -1.72 21.97 -4.35
N SER A 111 -2.76 21.43 -3.72
CA SER A 111 -3.63 22.13 -2.78
C SER A 111 -3.87 21.23 -1.58
N ALA A 112 -4.31 21.80 -0.46
CA ALA A 112 -4.71 21.00 0.70
C ALA A 112 -5.75 19.95 0.28
N GLU A 113 -6.74 20.34 -0.54
CA GLU A 113 -7.79 19.47 -1.09
C GLU A 113 -7.31 18.29 -1.95
N SER A 114 -6.02 18.25 -2.30
CA SER A 114 -5.42 17.14 -3.05
C SER A 114 -5.18 15.89 -2.17
N CYS A 115 -5.34 16.01 -0.85
CA CYS A 115 -5.06 14.95 0.11
C CYS A 115 -6.32 14.18 0.52
N ILE A 116 -6.16 12.95 1.00
CA ILE A 116 -7.28 12.10 1.45
C ILE A 116 -6.90 11.55 2.81
N ALA A 117 -7.75 11.70 3.82
CA ALA A 117 -7.45 11.12 5.14
C ALA A 117 -7.35 9.60 5.06
N ILE A 118 -6.41 9.02 5.80
CA ILE A 118 -6.31 7.56 6.01
C ILE A 118 -6.79 7.26 7.42
N LEU A 119 -7.78 6.38 7.56
CA LEU A 119 -8.33 6.03 8.87
C LEU A 119 -7.21 5.49 9.80
N PRO A 120 -7.25 5.85 11.10
CA PRO A 120 -8.38 6.46 11.81
C PRO A 120 -8.47 8.00 11.74
N ASP A 121 -7.60 8.67 10.97
CA ASP A 121 -7.69 10.13 10.86
C ASP A 121 -9.00 10.56 10.18
N THR A 122 -9.65 11.56 10.77
CA THR A 122 -10.92 12.12 10.32
C THR A 122 -10.81 13.61 9.98
N HIS A 123 -9.61 14.18 10.04
CA HIS A 123 -9.42 15.58 9.67
C HIS A 123 -9.84 15.81 8.22
N TRP A 124 -10.80 16.71 8.06
CA TRP A 124 -11.46 16.94 6.78
C TRP A 124 -10.61 17.87 5.91
N VAL A 125 -9.75 17.26 5.08
CA VAL A 125 -8.88 17.99 4.16
C VAL A 125 -9.54 18.15 2.78
N ALA A 126 -10.51 17.31 2.43
CA ALA A 126 -11.26 17.35 1.16
C ALA A 126 -12.63 16.65 1.30
N ALA A 127 -13.54 16.87 0.36
CA ALA A 127 -14.83 16.15 0.26
C ALA A 127 -14.72 14.69 -0.21
N ARG A 128 -13.59 14.04 0.05
CA ARG A 128 -13.31 12.65 -0.35
C ARG A 128 -13.48 11.74 0.86
N GLU A 129 -14.07 10.57 0.64
CA GLU A 129 -14.21 9.56 1.69
C GLU A 129 -12.81 9.10 2.17
N PRO A 130 -12.57 9.04 3.49
CA PRO A 130 -11.31 8.54 4.04
C PRO A 130 -10.98 7.13 3.55
N LEU A 131 -9.71 6.89 3.25
CA LEU A 131 -9.23 5.57 2.85
C LEU A 131 -9.19 4.65 4.08
N ARG A 132 -9.77 3.46 3.94
CA ARG A 132 -9.74 2.43 4.97
C ARG A 132 -8.61 1.44 4.68
N PRO A 133 -7.51 1.46 5.45
CA PRO A 133 -6.47 0.47 5.27
C PRO A 133 -6.93 -0.91 5.76
N ALA A 134 -6.30 -1.96 5.24
CA ALA A 134 -6.50 -3.32 5.72
C ALA A 134 -5.99 -3.47 7.16
N HIS A 135 -4.87 -2.81 7.45
CA HIS A 135 -4.25 -2.73 8.77
C HIS A 135 -3.80 -1.28 9.05
N PRO A 136 -4.03 -0.72 10.25
CA PRO A 136 -3.55 0.61 10.57
C PRO A 136 -2.02 0.70 10.49
N LEU A 137 -1.53 1.86 10.04
CA LEU A 137 -0.12 2.19 10.19
C LEU A 137 0.19 2.51 11.66
N PRO A 138 1.45 2.31 12.10
CA PRO A 138 1.89 2.74 13.43
C PRO A 138 2.00 4.27 13.56
N TRP A 139 1.64 5.03 12.52
CA TRP A 139 1.72 6.48 12.50
C TRP A 139 0.32 7.10 12.56
N GLU A 140 0.15 8.02 13.48
CA GLU A 140 -1.01 8.91 13.52
C GLU A 140 -0.92 9.99 12.44
N ASN A 141 -2.07 10.53 12.08
CA ASN A 141 -2.25 11.63 11.13
C ASN A 141 -1.68 11.32 9.74
N CYS A 142 -2.18 10.24 9.11
CA CYS A 142 -1.75 9.83 7.77
C CYS A 142 -2.73 10.27 6.68
N TYR A 143 -2.21 10.71 5.55
CA TYR A 143 -2.95 11.17 4.36
C TYR A 143 -2.33 10.62 3.07
#